data_AF-A0A1W9I460-F1
#
_entry.id   AF-A0A1W9I460-F1
#
_cell.length_a   1.000
_cell.length_b   1.000
_cell.length_c   1.000
_cell.angle_alpha   90.00
_cell.angle_beta   90.00
_cell.angle_gamma   90.00
#
_symmetry.space_group_name_H-M   'P 1'
#
loop_
_entity.id
_entity.type
_entity.pdbx_description
1 polymer ?
#
loop_
_entity_poly.entity_id
_entity_poly.type
_entity_poly.pdbx_seq_one_letter_code
_entity_poly.pdbx_strand_id
1 'polypeptide(L)'
;MKLSGIEIERMVRRVFDQLKSQNIMQFKESEDKAFRRAVELVQQEFDEEAKLDIEVNKMIEDLEKQNPNSFERYKMFPLIKRKLAKQKGIIL
;
A
#
# COMPACT_ATOMS: atom_id res chain seq x y z
N MET A 1 8.23 4.59 -2.08
CA MET A 1 8.67 4.17 -3.43
C MET A 1 7.41 3.88 -4.22
N LYS A 2 7.24 4.48 -5.41
CA LYS A 2 6.08 4.17 -6.26
C LYS A 2 6.51 3.11 -7.25
N LEU A 3 6.13 1.85 -7.02
CA LEU A 3 6.29 0.83 -8.05
C LEU A 3 5.45 1.24 -9.27
N SER A 4 6.00 1.10 -10.46
CA SER A 4 5.26 1.26 -11.70
C SER A 4 4.33 0.07 -11.92
N GLY A 5 3.25 0.26 -12.69
CA GLY A 5 2.31 -0.82 -13.00
C GLY A 5 2.99 -2.06 -13.61
N ILE A 6 4.04 -1.86 -14.41
CA ILE A 6 4.84 -2.94 -15.01
C ILE A 6 5.60 -3.73 -13.93
N GLU A 7 6.10 -3.06 -12.89
CA GLU A 7 6.79 -3.73 -11.78
C GLU A 7 5.80 -4.52 -10.91
N ILE A 8 4.60 -3.98 -10.69
CA ILE A 8 3.50 -4.68 -9.99
C ILE A 8 3.12 -5.94 -10.76
N GLU A 9 2.89 -5.85 -12.07
CA GLU A 9 2.58 -7.01 -12.91
C GLU A 9 3.67 -8.08 -12.86
N ARG A 10 4.95 -7.68 -12.95
CA ARG A 10 6.09 -8.61 -12.86
C ARG A 10 6.17 -9.29 -11.50
N MET A 11 5.89 -8.56 -10.43
CA MET A 11 5.87 -9.10 -9.07
C MET A 11 4.75 -10.14 -8.91
N VAL A 12 3.52 -9.78 -9.31
CA VAL A 12 2.37 -10.70 -9.25
C VAL A 12 2.65 -11.95 -10.08
N ARG A 13 3.25 -11.80 -11.26
CA ARG A 13 3.57 -12.94 -12.14
C ARG A 13 4.54 -13.91 -11.48
N ARG A 14 5.62 -13.40 -10.87
CA ARG A 14 6.59 -14.23 -10.14
C ARG A 14 5.94 -14.99 -8.98
N VAL A 15 5.04 -14.37 -8.25
CA VAL A 15 4.29 -15.03 -7.16
C VAL A 15 3.42 -16.15 -7.73
N PHE A 16 2.66 -15.91 -8.80
CA PHE A 16 1.84 -16.93 -9.45
C PHE A 16 2.67 -18.10 -9.99
N ASP A 17 3.78 -17.82 -10.66
CA ASP A 17 4.68 -18.83 -11.20
C ASP A 17 5.27 -19.70 -10.07
N GLN A 18 5.64 -19.10 -8.95
CA GLN A 18 6.16 -19.83 -7.80
C GLN A 18 5.08 -20.69 -7.12
N LEU A 19 3.87 -20.16 -6.93
CA LEU A 19 2.74 -20.92 -6.38
C LEU A 19 2.34 -22.11 -7.27
N LYS A 20 2.41 -21.93 -8.60
CA LYS A 20 2.23 -23.00 -9.58
C LYS A 20 3.32 -24.06 -9.49
N SER A 21 4.59 -23.65 -9.40
CA SER A 21 5.72 -24.59 -9.33
C SER A 21 5.65 -25.52 -8.11
N GLN A 22 4.99 -25.06 -7.04
CA GLN A 22 4.78 -25.82 -5.80
C GLN A 22 3.48 -26.65 -5.83
N ASN A 23 2.67 -26.60 -6.89
CA ASN A 23 1.37 -27.25 -7.02
C ASN A 23 0.38 -26.95 -5.88
N ILE A 24 0.50 -25.78 -5.24
CA ILE A 24 -0.36 -25.37 -4.10
C ILE A 24 -1.56 -24.50 -4.52
N MET A 25 -1.76 -24.27 -5.81
CA MET A 25 -2.82 -23.41 -6.34
C MET A 25 -3.69 -24.16 -7.35
N GLN A 26 -5.00 -24.03 -7.18
CA GLN A 26 -6.00 -24.43 -8.18
C GLN A 26 -6.85 -23.21 -8.55
N PHE A 27 -7.03 -22.99 -9.84
CA PHE A 27 -7.89 -21.91 -10.33
C PHE A 27 -9.33 -22.43 -10.47
N LYS A 28 -10.27 -21.69 -9.87
CA LYS A 28 -11.72 -21.92 -10.07
C LYS A 28 -12.23 -21.31 -11.38
N GLU A 29 -11.49 -20.37 -11.95
CA GLU A 29 -11.79 -19.65 -13.19
C GLU A 29 -10.53 -19.55 -14.06
N SER A 30 -10.55 -18.75 -15.14
CA SER A 30 -9.36 -18.53 -15.96
C SER A 30 -8.24 -17.85 -15.16
N GLU A 31 -7.01 -18.28 -15.42
CA GLU A 31 -5.81 -17.70 -14.81
C GLU A 31 -5.70 -16.20 -15.08
N ASP A 32 -5.99 -15.77 -16.31
CA ASP A 32 -5.91 -14.35 -16.68
C ASP A 32 -6.82 -13.47 -15.81
N LYS A 33 -8.00 -13.96 -15.44
CA LYS A 33 -8.95 -13.23 -14.59
C LYS A 33 -8.42 -13.14 -13.15
N ALA A 34 -7.86 -14.22 -12.62
CA ALA A 34 -7.23 -14.22 -11.31
C ALA A 34 -5.99 -13.30 -11.26
N PHE A 35 -5.16 -13.33 -12.31
CA PHE A 35 -3.97 -12.50 -12.44
C PHE A 35 -4.32 -11.01 -12.48
N ARG A 36 -5.26 -10.61 -13.36
CA ARG A 36 -5.72 -9.22 -13.45
C ARG A 36 -6.28 -8.74 -12.11
N ARG A 37 -7.09 -9.57 -11.45
CA ARG A 37 -7.63 -9.23 -10.14
C ARG A 37 -6.54 -9.03 -9.09
N ALA A 38 -5.50 -9.88 -9.10
CA ALA A 38 -4.37 -9.73 -8.19
C ALA A 38 -3.59 -8.43 -8.45
N VAL A 39 -3.34 -8.08 -9.72
CA VAL A 39 -2.71 -6.81 -10.09
C VAL A 39 -3.55 -5.62 -9.62
N GLU A 40 -4.87 -5.63 -9.84
CA GLU A 40 -5.79 -4.60 -9.37
C GLU A 40 -5.74 -4.44 -7.85
N LEU A 41 -5.77 -5.54 -7.10
CA LEU A 41 -5.73 -5.49 -5.64
C LEU A 41 -4.43 -4.86 -5.14
N VAL A 42 -3.29 -5.28 -5.69
CA VAL A 42 -2.00 -4.70 -5.31
C VAL A 42 -1.95 -3.21 -5.66
N GLN A 43 -2.43 -2.82 -6.84
CA GLN A 43 -2.49 -1.41 -7.24
C GLN A 43 -3.38 -0.60 -6.28
N GLN A 44 -4.53 -1.14 -5.89
CA GLN A 44 -5.44 -0.50 -4.94
C GLN A 44 -4.78 -0.28 -3.58
N GLU A 45 -4.02 -1.26 -3.06
CA GLU A 45 -3.29 -1.11 -1.79
C GLU A 45 -2.24 0.02 -1.88
N PHE A 46 -1.48 0.11 -2.99
CA PHE A 46 -0.54 1.21 -3.20
C PHE A 46 -1.23 2.58 -3.30
N ASP A 47 -2.39 2.63 -3.95
CA ASP A 47 -3.15 3.87 -4.07
C ASP A 47 -3.73 4.31 -2.73
N GLU A 48 -4.22 3.38 -1.90
CA GLU A 48 -4.68 3.65 -0.53
C GLU A 48 -3.52 4.09 0.38
N GLU A 49 -2.34 3.49 0.26
CA GLU A 49 -1.16 3.95 0.99
C GLU A 49 -0.75 5.37 0.58
N ALA A 50 -0.81 5.70 -0.72
CA ALA A 50 -0.51 7.04 -1.22
C ALA A 50 -1.52 8.08 -0.72
N LYS A 51 -2.81 7.73 -0.64
CA LYS A 51 -3.84 8.59 -0.04
C LYS A 51 -3.59 8.80 1.44
N LEU A 52 -3.19 7.75 2.16
CA LEU A 52 -2.83 7.83 3.57
C LEU A 52 -1.66 8.80 3.78
N ASP A 53 -0.63 8.76 2.93
CA ASP A 53 0.50 9.71 3.01
C ASP A 53 0.07 11.17 2.84
N ILE A 54 -0.86 11.45 1.92
CA ILE A 54 -1.41 12.80 1.72
C ILE A 54 -2.17 13.25 2.98
N GLU A 55 -2.99 12.37 3.56
CA GLU A 55 -3.77 12.66 4.76
C GLU A 55 -2.88 12.90 5.99
N VAL A 56 -1.84 12.08 6.18
CA VAL A 56 -0.85 12.25 7.25
C VAL A 56 -0.15 13.60 7.11
N ASN A 57 0.26 13.99 5.90
CA ASN A 57 0.89 15.28 5.67
C ASN A 57 -0.04 16.45 6.01
N LYS A 58 -1.33 16.36 5.65
CA LYS A 58 -2.32 17.38 6.00
C LYS A 58 -2.49 17.51 7.51
N MET A 59 -2.61 16.38 8.22
CA MET A 59 -2.72 16.38 9.69
C MET A 59 -1.49 17.00 10.36
N ILE A 60 -0.30 16.71 9.83
CA ILE A 60 0.95 17.29 10.31
C ILE A 60 0.95 18.81 10.13
N GLU A 61 0.57 19.31 8.96
CA GLU A 61 0.55 20.75 8.68
C GLU A 61 -0.42 21.48 9.60
N ASP A 62 -1.58 20.88 9.90
CA ASP A 62 -2.55 21.44 10.83
C ASP A 62 -2.00 21.46 12.28
N LEU A 63 -1.30 20.40 12.71
CA LEU A 63 -0.66 20.33 14.03
C LEU A 63 0.50 21.30 14.18
N GLU A 64 1.29 21.49 13.12
CA GLU A 64 2.42 22.41 13.07
C GLU A 64 1.96 23.87 13.17
N LYS A 65 0.85 24.22 12.50
CA LYS A 65 0.21 25.55 12.65
C LYS A 65 -0.30 25.81 14.07
N GLN A 66 -0.81 24.78 14.75
CA GLN A 66 -1.33 24.90 16.11
C GLN A 66 -0.22 24.95 17.17
N ASN A 67 0.94 24.35 16.92
CA ASN A 67 2.05 24.26 17.87
C ASN A 67 3.39 24.67 17.22
N PRO A 68 3.56 25.98 16.92
CA PRO A 68 4.82 26.47 16.38
C PRO A 68 5.97 26.25 17.38
N ASN A 69 7.15 25.86 16.89
CA ASN A 69 8.43 25.68 17.62
C ASN A 69 8.65 24.38 18.44
N SER A 70 7.75 23.40 18.41
CA SER A 70 7.99 22.09 19.08
C SER A 70 7.63 20.88 18.22
N PHE A 71 7.38 21.09 16.93
CA PHE A 71 6.89 20.05 16.05
C PHE A 71 8.01 19.37 15.26
N GLU A 72 8.40 18.15 15.65
CA GLU A 72 9.37 17.34 14.93
C GLU A 72 8.69 16.51 13.81
N ARG A 73 8.42 17.15 12.66
CA ARG A 73 7.69 16.54 11.52
C ARG A 73 8.19 15.15 11.13
N TYR A 74 9.51 14.97 11.05
CA TYR A 74 10.12 13.70 10.67
C TYR A 74 9.80 12.55 11.63
N LYS A 75 9.71 12.83 12.94
CA LYS A 75 9.38 11.80 13.95
C LYS A 75 7.86 11.58 14.04
N MET A 76 7.08 12.65 13.83
CA MET A 76 5.62 12.60 13.92
C MET A 76 4.98 11.86 12.74
N PHE A 77 5.51 12.01 11.53
CA PHE A 77 4.99 11.34 10.33
C PHE A 77 4.84 9.82 10.48
N PRO A 78 5.88 9.04 10.81
CA PRO A 78 5.74 7.60 10.94
C PRO A 78 4.80 7.18 12.09
N LEU A 79 4.72 7.97 13.17
CA LEU A 79 3.81 7.68 14.29
C LEU A 79 2.34 7.87 13.89
N ILE A 80 2.03 8.99 13.23
CA ILE A 80 0.68 9.30 12.76
C ILE A 80 0.27 8.33 11.64
N LYS A 81 1.16 8.05 10.68
CA LYS A 81 0.92 7.09 9.59
C LYS A 81 0.56 5.70 10.13
N ARG A 82 1.33 5.17 11.09
CA ARG A 82 1.04 3.87 11.71
C ARG A 82 -0.30 3.85 12.45
N LYS A 83 -0.63 4.92 13.17
CA LYS A 83 -1.89 5.01 13.92
C LYS A 83 -3.09 5.06 12.97
N LEU A 84 -3.02 5.87 11.92
CA LEU A 84 -4.07 5.99 10.92
C LEU A 84 -4.24 4.70 10.11
N ALA A 85 -3.13 4.07 9.67
CA ALA A 85 -3.17 2.79 8.98
C ALA A 85 -3.91 1.74 9.81
N LYS A 86 -3.58 1.62 11.11
CA LYS A 86 -4.26 0.70 12.03
C LYS A 86 -5.76 1.00 12.18
N GLN A 87 -6.16 2.27 12.20
CA GLN A 87 -7.57 2.65 12.30
C GLN A 87 -8.35 2.35 11.02
N LYS A 88 -7.72 2.51 9.86
CA LYS A 88 -8.32 2.29 8.54
C LYS A 88 -8.21 0.85 8.04
N GLY A 89 -7.48 -0.01 8.77
CA GLY A 89 -7.22 -1.38 8.35
C GLY A 89 -6.26 -1.50 7.16
N ILE A 90 -5.45 -0.46 6.91
CA ILE A 90 -4.44 -0.46 5.84
C ILE A 90 -3.19 -1.20 6.35
N ILE A 91 -2.64 -2.08 5.51
CA ILE A 91 -1.39 -2.80 5.78
C ILE A 91 -0.23 -1.92 5.29
N LEU A 92 0.75 -1.69 6.16
CA LEU A 92 1.97 -0.92 5.88
C LEU A 92 3.18 -1.81 5.59
#